data_AF-A0A0M3J5A2-F1
#
_entry.id   AF-A0A0M3J5A2-F1
#
_cell.length_a   1.000
_cell.length_b   1.000
_cell.length_c   1.000
_cell.angle_alpha   90.00
_cell.angle_beta   90.00
_cell.angle_gamma   90.00
#
_symmetry.space_group_name_H-M   'P 1'
#
loop_
_entity.id
_entity.type
_entity.pdbx_description
1 polymer ?
#
loop_
_entity_poly.entity_id
_entity_poly.type
_entity_poly.pdbx_seq_one_letter_code
_entity_poly.pdbx_strand_id
1 'polypeptide(L)'
;MVEQVASTTGSSDDEKTRALAAYRRKLVEYREVEQRLKELRKKEQEMQKEHDKSENDIKSLQSVGQIVGEVLKQLSEEKFIVKATNGPRYVVGCRRSIDKEQLKQGTRVALDMTTLTIMRQLPREVDPLVYKMSHEDPGNISYSEVGGLSEQIRELREVVELPLINPDLFRRVGITPPKGCLLYGPPGTGKTLLARAVASQLDCNFLKVVSSAIVDKYIGESARMIREMFNYARDHQPCIVFMDEIDAIGRCCYCV
;
A
#
# COMPACT_ATOMS: atom_id res chain seq x y z
N MET A 1 45.61 -54.98 68.87
CA MET A 1 46.84 -54.76 68.10
C MET A 1 46.42 -54.20 66.76
N VAL A 2 46.57 -52.89 66.64
CA VAL A 2 46.11 -52.05 65.54
C VAL A 2 47.30 -51.93 64.60
N GLU A 3 47.30 -52.74 63.54
CA GLU A 3 48.34 -52.76 62.52
C GLU A 3 47.79 -52.21 61.20
N GLN A 4 48.54 -51.24 60.67
CA GLN A 4 48.76 -50.96 59.25
C GLN A 4 47.54 -50.62 58.38
N VAL A 5 47.35 -49.33 58.06
CA VAL A 5 47.20 -48.73 56.71
C VAL A 5 46.96 -47.23 56.91
N ALA A 6 48.00 -46.38 56.95
CA ALA A 6 47.79 -44.93 57.05
C ALA A 6 48.88 -44.00 56.47
N SER A 7 49.92 -44.49 55.77
CA SER A 7 51.07 -43.63 55.43
C SER A 7 51.54 -43.61 53.96
N THR A 8 50.70 -43.99 52.99
CA THR A 8 51.04 -43.90 51.55
C THR A 8 50.06 -43.11 50.67
N THR A 9 49.01 -42.50 51.23
CA THR A 9 47.99 -41.78 50.45
C THR A 9 48.29 -40.29 50.21
N GLY A 10 49.15 -39.66 51.01
CA GLY A 10 49.40 -38.21 50.98
C GLY A 10 50.11 -37.66 49.74
N SER A 11 51.04 -38.41 49.12
CA SER A 11 51.74 -37.94 47.91
C SER A 11 50.86 -37.97 46.66
N SER A 12 49.94 -38.95 46.57
CA SER A 12 49.01 -39.06 45.44
C SER A 12 47.95 -37.97 45.45
N ASP A 13 47.56 -37.49 46.63
CA ASP A 13 46.52 -36.47 46.77
C ASP A 13 47.04 -35.06 46.50
N ASP A 14 48.33 -34.80 46.77
CA ASP A 14 49.02 -33.56 46.39
C ASP A 14 49.27 -33.47 44.86
N GLU A 15 49.59 -34.59 44.21
CA GLU A 15 49.69 -34.62 42.74
C GLU A 15 48.32 -34.47 42.07
N LYS A 16 47.29 -35.14 42.60
CA LYS A 16 45.89 -34.97 42.13
C LYS A 16 45.42 -33.53 42.29
N THR A 17 45.69 -32.88 43.43
CA THR A 17 45.29 -31.47 43.63
C THR A 17 46.03 -30.50 42.71
N ARG A 18 47.32 -30.73 42.42
CA ARG A 18 48.06 -29.96 41.40
C ARG A 18 47.51 -30.18 39.98
N ALA A 19 47.21 -31.42 39.62
CA ALA A 19 46.62 -31.75 38.32
C ALA A 19 45.21 -31.15 38.15
N LEU A 20 44.38 -31.22 39.20
CA LEU A 20 43.06 -30.58 39.24
C LEU A 20 43.14 -29.05 39.17
N ALA A 21 44.14 -28.44 39.81
CA ALA A 21 44.38 -27.00 39.72
C ALA A 21 44.80 -26.57 38.30
N ALA A 22 45.66 -27.36 37.63
CA ALA A 22 46.04 -27.12 36.24
C ALA A 22 44.86 -27.30 35.27
N TYR A 23 44.03 -28.33 35.48
CA TYR A 23 42.80 -28.54 34.72
C TYR A 23 41.79 -27.40 34.92
N ARG A 24 41.64 -26.92 36.16
CA ARG A 24 40.78 -25.78 36.48
C ARG A 24 41.26 -24.49 35.80
N ARG A 25 42.57 -24.25 35.71
CA ARG A 25 43.13 -23.10 34.96
C ARG A 25 42.81 -23.20 33.47
N LYS A 26 43.00 -24.36 32.85
CA LYS A 26 42.62 -24.59 31.43
C LYS A 26 41.12 -24.40 31.18
N LEU A 27 40.26 -24.80 32.12
CA LEU A 27 38.81 -24.56 32.00
C LEU A 27 38.45 -23.07 32.06
N VAL A 28 39.16 -22.28 32.87
CA VAL A 28 38.97 -20.82 32.93
C VAL A 28 39.43 -20.17 31.63
N GLU A 29 40.61 -20.54 31.12
CA GLU A 29 41.10 -20.07 29.81
C GLU A 29 40.13 -20.42 28.68
N TYR A 30 39.59 -21.65 28.66
CA TYR A 30 38.60 -22.05 27.67
C TYR A 30 37.33 -21.19 27.72
N ARG A 31 36.84 -20.88 28.93
CA ARG A 31 35.69 -19.99 29.11
C ARG A 31 35.96 -18.57 28.62
N GLU A 32 37.15 -18.02 28.87
CA GLU A 32 37.54 -16.69 28.38
C GLU A 32 37.60 -16.66 26.84
N VAL A 33 38.16 -17.70 26.23
CA VAL A 33 38.22 -17.83 24.77
C VAL A 33 36.81 -17.96 24.17
N GLU A 34 35.92 -18.74 24.78
CA GLU A 34 34.52 -18.83 24.36
C GLU A 34 33.80 -17.47 24.45
N GLN A 35 34.02 -16.70 25.52
CA GLN A 35 33.43 -15.36 25.66
C GLN A 35 33.93 -14.41 24.57
N ARG A 36 35.25 -14.37 24.34
CA ARG A 36 35.84 -13.57 23.24
C ARG A 36 35.30 -13.99 21.87
N LEU A 37 35.14 -15.29 21.63
CA LEU A 37 34.57 -15.81 20.39
C LEU A 37 33.12 -15.35 20.20
N LYS A 38 32.30 -15.36 21.27
CA LYS A 38 30.92 -14.87 21.23
C LYS A 38 30.85 -13.36 20.94
N GLU A 39 31.71 -12.57 21.58
CA GLU A 39 31.79 -11.12 21.34
C GLU A 39 32.24 -10.81 19.91
N LEU A 40 33.26 -11.50 19.41
CA LEU A 40 33.75 -11.33 18.05
C LEU A 40 32.69 -11.70 17.02
N ARG A 41 31.97 -12.82 17.21
CA ARG A 41 30.83 -13.19 16.34
C ARG A 41 29.72 -12.14 16.35
N LYS A 42 29.42 -11.55 17.51
CA LYS A 42 28.41 -10.49 17.60
C LYS A 42 28.87 -9.23 16.85
N LYS A 43 30.12 -8.82 17.02
CA LYS A 43 30.73 -7.71 16.29
C LYS A 43 30.74 -7.97 14.78
N GLU A 44 31.11 -9.17 14.36
CA GLU A 44 31.09 -9.57 12.94
C GLU A 44 29.68 -9.47 12.35
N GLN A 45 28.66 -9.92 13.07
CA GLN A 45 27.27 -9.78 12.64
C GLN A 45 26.80 -8.32 12.56
N GLU A 46 27.18 -7.47 13.51
CA GLU A 46 26.87 -6.04 13.49
C GLU A 46 27.56 -5.35 12.31
N MET A 47 28.87 -5.59 12.13
CA MET A 47 29.64 -5.07 11.01
C MET A 47 29.09 -5.55 9.65
N GLN A 48 28.66 -6.82 9.54
CA GLN A 48 28.07 -7.34 8.32
C GLN A 48 26.75 -6.62 7.99
N LYS A 49 25.89 -6.37 8.98
CA LYS A 49 24.63 -5.62 8.76
C LYS A 49 24.89 -4.19 8.30
N GLU A 50 25.88 -3.52 8.89
CA GLU A 50 26.27 -2.17 8.47
C GLU A 50 26.85 -2.15 7.07
N HIS A 51 27.66 -3.16 6.74
CA HIS A 51 28.21 -3.35 5.40
C HIS A 51 27.09 -3.57 4.38
N ASP A 52 26.16 -4.49 4.66
CA ASP A 52 25.03 -4.78 3.77
C ASP A 52 24.13 -3.55 3.58
N LYS A 53 23.91 -2.77 4.65
CA LYS A 53 23.19 -1.49 4.56
C LYS A 53 23.92 -0.50 3.65
N SER A 54 25.21 -0.32 3.87
CA SER A 54 26.04 0.60 3.07
C SER A 54 26.12 0.18 1.60
N GLU A 55 26.23 -1.13 1.34
CA GLU A 55 26.17 -1.66 -0.03
C GLU A 55 24.81 -1.38 -0.70
N ASN A 56 23.70 -1.54 0.03
CA ASN A 56 22.37 -1.24 -0.49
C ASN A 56 22.21 0.25 -0.79
N ASP A 57 22.75 1.12 0.07
CA ASP A 57 22.75 2.56 -0.14
C ASP A 57 23.56 2.92 -1.41
N ILE A 58 24.74 2.35 -1.61
CA ILE A 58 25.55 2.54 -2.82
C ILE A 58 24.81 2.05 -4.07
N LYS A 59 24.20 0.86 -4.02
CA LYS A 59 23.39 0.31 -5.13
C LYS A 59 22.20 1.21 -5.47
N SER A 60 21.57 1.84 -4.46
CA SER A 60 20.46 2.76 -4.66
C SER A 60 20.89 4.05 -5.39
N LEU A 61 22.08 4.57 -5.07
CA LEU A 61 22.63 5.78 -5.70
C LEU A 61 23.03 5.59 -7.16
N GLN A 62 23.36 4.35 -7.56
CA GLN A 62 23.69 4.03 -8.95
C GLN A 62 22.44 3.93 -9.85
N SER A 63 21.23 3.89 -9.27
CA SER A 63 20.02 3.77 -10.06
C SER A 63 19.75 5.06 -10.86
N VAL A 64 19.64 4.94 -12.18
CA VAL A 64 19.29 6.06 -13.06
C VAL A 64 17.78 6.26 -13.07
N GLY A 65 17.37 7.53 -13.05
CA GLY A 65 15.96 7.90 -13.17
C GLY A 65 15.38 7.49 -14.54
N GLN A 66 14.11 7.13 -14.54
CA GLN A 66 13.34 6.83 -15.75
C GLN A 66 12.35 7.97 -16.02
N ILE A 67 12.16 8.32 -17.29
CA ILE A 67 11.19 9.33 -17.70
C ILE A 67 9.80 8.67 -17.78
N VAL A 68 8.79 9.30 -17.18
CA VAL A 68 7.41 8.83 -17.29
C VAL A 68 6.78 9.39 -18.57
N GLY A 69 6.08 8.53 -19.30
CA GLY A 69 5.33 8.90 -20.50
C GLY A 69 4.04 8.11 -20.64
N GLU A 70 3.21 8.53 -21.59
CA GLU A 70 1.97 7.88 -21.96
C GLU A 70 2.05 7.37 -23.40
N VAL A 71 1.64 6.13 -23.64
CA VAL A 71 1.57 5.55 -24.98
C VAL A 71 0.35 6.11 -25.71
N LEU A 72 0.56 6.81 -26.83
CA LEU A 72 -0.56 7.29 -27.65
C LEU A 72 -1.02 6.22 -28.62
N LYS A 73 -0.09 5.69 -29.41
CA LYS A 73 -0.42 4.77 -30.49
C LYS A 73 0.76 3.85 -30.80
N GLN A 74 0.47 2.59 -31.05
CA GLN A 74 1.42 1.66 -31.63
C GLN A 74 1.51 1.90 -33.14
N LEU A 75 2.73 2.13 -33.65
CA LEU A 75 2.94 2.33 -35.08
C LEU A 75 3.31 1.01 -35.77
N SER A 76 4.16 0.21 -35.13
CA SER A 76 4.60 -1.11 -35.60
C SER A 76 4.81 -2.04 -34.40
N GLU A 77 5.18 -3.30 -34.66
CA GLU A 77 5.44 -4.26 -33.59
C GLU A 77 6.57 -3.86 -32.63
N GLU A 78 7.52 -3.04 -33.06
CA GLU A 78 8.66 -2.60 -32.24
C GLU A 78 8.65 -1.09 -31.93
N LYS A 79 7.86 -0.29 -32.65
CA LYS A 79 7.82 1.17 -32.49
C LYS A 79 6.48 1.67 -31.95
N PHE A 80 6.56 2.47 -30.90
CA PHE A 80 5.42 3.10 -30.23
C PHE A 80 5.60 4.63 -30.23
N ILE A 81 4.49 5.36 -30.28
CA ILE A 81 4.47 6.80 -30.08
C ILE A 81 4.14 7.05 -28.62
N VAL A 82 5.07 7.68 -27.91
CA VAL A 82 4.91 8.07 -26.51
C VAL A 82 4.95 9.58 -26.38
N LYS A 83 4.12 10.13 -25.49
CA LYS A 83 4.20 11.52 -25.07
C LYS A 83 4.85 11.54 -23.70
N ALA A 84 5.99 12.21 -23.60
CA ALA A 84 6.60 12.47 -22.31
C ALA A 84 5.75 13.45 -21.50
N THR A 85 5.84 13.43 -20.18
CA THR A 85 5.17 14.42 -19.30
C THR A 85 5.47 15.86 -19.73
N ASN A 86 6.66 16.11 -20.28
CA ASN A 86 7.10 17.43 -20.73
C ASN A 86 6.41 17.92 -22.03
N GLY A 87 5.52 17.11 -22.63
CA GLY A 87 4.78 17.46 -23.85
C GLY A 87 5.30 16.95 -25.19
N PRO A 88 6.63 16.76 -25.45
CA PRO A 88 7.08 16.28 -26.75
C PRO A 88 6.70 14.81 -26.97
N ARG A 89 6.47 14.49 -28.24
CA ARG A 89 6.12 13.14 -28.70
C ARG A 89 7.34 12.48 -29.32
N TYR A 90 7.66 11.28 -28.87
CA TYR A 90 8.79 10.50 -29.35
C TYR A 90 8.29 9.21 -29.98
N VAL A 91 9.00 8.78 -31.02
CA VAL A 91 8.86 7.42 -31.56
C VAL A 91 9.93 6.58 -30.88
N VAL A 92 9.49 5.65 -30.05
CA VAL A 92 10.35 4.87 -29.16
C VAL A 92 10.29 3.39 -29.47
N GLY A 93 11.42 2.72 -29.26
CA GLY A 93 11.52 1.27 -29.33
C GLY A 93 10.98 0.63 -28.04
N CYS A 94 10.36 -0.54 -28.17
CA CYS A 94 9.99 -1.37 -27.03
C CYS A 94 11.04 -2.46 -26.77
N ARG A 95 11.35 -2.71 -25.50
CA ARG A 95 12.17 -3.85 -25.11
C ARG A 95 11.40 -5.16 -25.36
N ARG A 96 12.06 -6.16 -25.95
CA ARG A 96 11.44 -7.45 -26.33
C ARG A 96 10.88 -8.26 -25.15
N SER A 97 11.28 -7.96 -23.92
CA SER A 97 10.82 -8.64 -22.72
C SER A 97 9.45 -8.17 -22.19
N ILE A 98 8.84 -7.16 -22.82
CA ILE A 98 7.57 -6.59 -22.38
C ILE A 98 6.43 -7.12 -23.25
N ASP A 99 5.33 -7.51 -22.61
CA ASP A 99 4.12 -7.98 -23.29
C ASP A 99 3.45 -6.84 -24.07
N LYS A 100 3.50 -6.94 -25.39
CA LYS A 100 2.97 -5.92 -26.32
C LYS A 100 1.45 -5.73 -26.20
N GLU A 101 0.73 -6.73 -25.72
CA GLU A 101 -0.74 -6.69 -25.57
C GLU A 101 -1.22 -5.76 -24.45
N GLN A 102 -0.37 -5.53 -23.45
CA GLN A 102 -0.68 -4.68 -22.29
C GLN A 102 -0.39 -3.20 -22.61
N LEU A 103 0.39 -2.93 -23.65
CA LEU A 103 0.69 -1.59 -24.18
C LEU A 103 -0.47 -1.05 -25.04
N LYS A 104 -1.62 -0.87 -24.39
CA LYS A 104 -2.78 -0.20 -24.99
C LYS A 104 -2.58 1.32 -25.00
N GLN A 105 -3.37 1.99 -25.82
CA GLN A 105 -3.39 3.45 -25.88
C GLN A 105 -3.81 4.00 -24.51
N GLY A 106 -3.07 4.98 -24.00
CA GLY A 106 -3.27 5.57 -22.68
C GLY A 106 -2.56 4.84 -21.53
N THR A 107 -1.82 3.76 -21.79
CA THR A 107 -1.00 3.11 -20.76
C THR A 107 0.23 3.97 -20.43
N ARG A 108 0.54 4.13 -19.13
CA ARG A 108 1.76 4.81 -18.69
C ARG A 108 2.96 3.87 -18.79
N VAL A 109 4.07 4.41 -19.25
CA VAL A 109 5.32 3.66 -19.47
C VAL A 109 6.51 4.43 -18.95
N ALA A 110 7.52 3.69 -18.48
CA ALA A 110 8.81 4.22 -18.11
C ALA A 110 9.73 4.13 -19.32
N LEU A 111 10.28 5.27 -19.70
CA LEU A 111 11.27 5.42 -20.73
C LEU A 111 12.64 5.56 -20.08
N ASP A 112 13.63 4.96 -20.70
CA ASP A 112 15.02 5.24 -20.37
C ASP A 112 15.38 6.70 -20.68
N MET A 113 16.18 7.33 -19.81
CA MET A 113 16.59 8.72 -19.96
C MET A 113 17.49 8.93 -21.17
N THR A 114 18.35 7.95 -21.50
CA THR A 114 19.37 8.09 -22.55
C THR A 114 18.88 7.61 -23.91
N THR A 115 18.29 6.42 -23.97
CA THR A 115 17.89 5.78 -25.23
C THR A 115 16.44 6.01 -25.61
N LEU A 116 15.64 6.61 -24.71
CA LEU A 116 14.18 6.75 -24.86
C LEU A 116 13.51 5.43 -25.24
N THR A 117 13.92 4.32 -24.64
CA THR A 117 13.29 3.00 -24.87
C THR A 117 12.30 2.68 -23.77
N ILE A 118 11.21 1.97 -24.11
CA ILE A 118 10.24 1.51 -23.11
C ILE A 118 10.86 0.40 -22.27
N MET A 119 11.09 0.68 -20.99
CA MET A 119 11.71 -0.22 -20.01
C MET A 119 10.68 -1.10 -19.29
N ARG A 120 9.59 -0.49 -18.83
CA ARG A 120 8.49 -1.15 -18.11
C ARG A 120 7.20 -0.35 -18.24
N GLN A 121 6.06 -1.00 -18.14
CA GLN A 121 4.78 -0.32 -17.94
C GLN A 121 4.64 0.10 -16.48
N LEU A 122 3.96 1.22 -16.23
CA LEU A 122 3.59 1.66 -14.89
C LEU A 122 2.08 1.55 -14.71
N PRO A 123 1.62 1.28 -13.48
CA PRO A 123 0.21 1.48 -13.14
C PRO A 123 -0.18 2.95 -13.35
N ARG A 124 -1.49 3.19 -13.44
CA ARG A 124 -2.03 4.55 -13.54
C ARG A 124 -1.64 5.36 -12.30
N GLU A 125 -1.36 6.65 -12.50
CA GLU A 125 -1.20 7.55 -11.35
C GLU A 125 -2.54 7.71 -10.67
N VAL A 126 -2.49 7.80 -9.35
CA VAL A 126 -3.61 8.24 -8.54
C VAL A 126 -3.13 9.51 -7.86
N ASP A 127 -3.87 10.60 -8.04
CA ASP A 127 -3.53 11.85 -7.38
C ASP A 127 -3.47 11.62 -5.85
N PRO A 128 -2.49 12.20 -5.15
CA PRO A 128 -2.32 12.00 -3.71
C PRO A 128 -3.55 12.48 -2.90
N LEU A 129 -4.34 13.40 -3.45
CA LEU A 129 -5.61 13.84 -2.87
C LEU A 129 -6.63 12.69 -2.89
N VAL A 130 -6.78 11.98 -4.01
CA VAL A 130 -7.67 10.82 -4.14
C VAL A 130 -7.21 9.70 -3.21
N TYR A 131 -5.90 9.47 -3.14
CA TYR A 131 -5.34 8.49 -2.20
C TYR A 131 -5.67 8.82 -0.74
N LYS A 132 -5.52 10.08 -0.32
CA LYS A 132 -5.91 10.52 1.03
C LYS A 132 -7.41 10.33 1.30
N MET A 133 -8.26 10.60 0.31
CA MET A 133 -9.72 10.42 0.44
C MET A 133 -10.14 8.95 0.59
N SER A 134 -9.35 8.00 0.05
CA SER A 134 -9.61 6.56 0.18
C SER A 134 -9.17 5.96 1.53
N HIS A 135 -8.15 6.55 2.17
CA HIS A 135 -7.59 6.07 3.44
C HIS A 135 -8.17 6.78 4.66
N GLU A 136 -9.16 7.66 4.47
CA GLU A 136 -9.90 8.24 5.59
C GLU A 136 -10.92 7.20 6.08
N ASP A 137 -10.51 6.38 7.04
CA ASP A 137 -11.35 5.31 7.57
C ASP A 137 -12.72 5.89 8.02
N PRO A 138 -13.84 5.33 7.53
CA PRO A 138 -15.13 5.60 8.15
C PRO A 138 -15.03 5.00 9.55
N GLY A 139 -15.03 5.87 10.58
CA GLY A 139 -14.98 5.42 11.97
C GLY A 139 -15.94 4.25 12.21
N ASN A 140 -15.55 3.33 13.08
CA ASN A 140 -16.21 2.04 13.31
C ASN A 140 -17.57 2.25 14.00
N ILE A 141 -18.57 2.69 13.22
CA ILE A 141 -19.91 3.07 13.66
C ILE A 141 -20.86 1.97 13.22
N SER A 142 -21.59 1.43 14.17
CA SER A 142 -22.59 0.41 13.91
C SER A 142 -23.97 1.02 13.60
N TYR A 143 -24.83 0.29 12.89
CA TYR A 143 -26.22 0.72 12.68
C TYR A 143 -27.02 0.89 13.98
N SER A 144 -26.58 0.24 15.06
CA SER A 144 -27.19 0.37 16.38
C SER A 144 -27.03 1.77 16.97
N GLU A 145 -26.05 2.55 16.51
CA GLU A 145 -25.84 3.94 16.93
C GLU A 145 -26.76 4.92 16.19
N VAL A 146 -27.39 4.50 15.09
CA VAL A 146 -28.30 5.33 14.30
C VAL A 146 -29.75 5.04 14.71
N GLY A 147 -30.32 5.91 15.54
CA GLY A 147 -31.70 5.77 16.03
C GLY A 147 -32.75 6.46 15.14
N GLY A 148 -33.96 5.92 15.09
CA GLY A 148 -35.15 6.59 14.54
C GLY A 148 -35.27 6.66 13.01
N LEU A 149 -34.32 6.05 12.27
CA LEU A 149 -34.24 6.08 10.80
C LEU A 149 -34.25 4.67 10.17
N SER A 150 -34.96 3.73 10.79
CA SER A 150 -34.92 2.31 10.41
C SER A 150 -35.43 2.03 9.00
N GLU A 151 -36.44 2.77 8.55
CA GLU A 151 -37.00 2.67 7.20
C GLU A 151 -35.98 3.14 6.14
N GLN A 152 -35.36 4.29 6.37
CA GLN A 152 -34.37 4.86 5.44
C GLN A 152 -33.09 4.01 5.38
N ILE A 153 -32.66 3.45 6.52
CA ILE A 153 -31.54 2.50 6.56
C ILE A 153 -31.87 1.26 5.72
N ARG A 154 -33.10 0.73 5.83
CA ARG A 154 -33.53 -0.43 5.05
C ARG A 154 -33.53 -0.15 3.56
N GLU A 155 -34.12 0.96 3.12
CA GLU A 155 -34.12 1.35 1.70
C GLU A 155 -32.70 1.50 1.16
N LEU A 156 -31.81 2.13 1.93
CA LEU A 156 -30.43 2.32 1.50
C LEU A 156 -29.65 1.00 1.41
N ARG A 157 -29.90 0.05 2.32
CA ARG A 157 -29.34 -1.31 2.23
C ARG A 157 -29.86 -2.06 1.00
N GLU A 158 -31.15 -1.96 0.69
CA GLU A 158 -31.72 -2.59 -0.50
C GLU A 158 -31.09 -2.03 -1.80
N VAL A 159 -30.72 -0.75 -1.82
CA VAL A 159 -30.04 -0.16 -2.99
C VAL A 159 -28.56 -0.53 -3.06
N VAL A 160 -27.83 -0.57 -1.94
CA VAL A 160 -26.38 -0.76 -1.95
C VAL A 160 -25.99 -2.24 -1.81
N GLU A 161 -26.54 -2.96 -0.84
CA GLU A 161 -26.16 -4.35 -0.54
C GLU A 161 -26.73 -5.35 -1.56
N LEU A 162 -28.01 -5.18 -1.96
CA LEU A 162 -28.69 -6.11 -2.84
C LEU A 162 -27.99 -6.31 -4.22
N PRO A 163 -27.55 -5.25 -4.94
CA PRO A 163 -26.84 -5.45 -6.20
C PRO A 163 -25.43 -6.01 -6.04
N LEU A 164 -24.79 -5.81 -4.88
CA LEU A 164 -23.47 -6.37 -4.58
C LEU A 164 -23.55 -7.88 -4.32
N ILE A 165 -24.57 -8.34 -3.59
CA ILE A 165 -24.71 -9.74 -3.20
C ILE A 165 -25.29 -10.59 -4.34
N ASN A 166 -26.33 -10.12 -5.04
CA ASN A 166 -27.08 -10.93 -6.01
C ASN A 166 -27.43 -10.18 -7.30
N PRO A 167 -26.45 -9.96 -8.21
CA PRO A 167 -26.71 -9.29 -9.49
C PRO A 167 -27.63 -10.08 -10.43
N ASP A 168 -27.74 -11.40 -10.26
CA ASP A 168 -28.57 -12.27 -11.11
C ASP A 168 -30.07 -12.03 -10.94
N LEU A 169 -30.53 -11.59 -9.76
CA LEU A 169 -31.94 -11.23 -9.54
C LEU A 169 -32.35 -10.06 -10.44
N PHE A 170 -31.51 -9.04 -10.54
CA PHE A 170 -31.74 -7.90 -11.43
C PHE A 170 -31.73 -8.31 -12.90
N ARG A 171 -30.83 -9.22 -13.30
CA ARG A 171 -30.74 -9.73 -14.67
C ARG A 171 -31.98 -10.54 -15.07
N ARG A 172 -32.56 -11.34 -14.16
CA ARG A 172 -33.77 -12.13 -14.41
C ARG A 172 -35.03 -11.27 -14.54
N VAL A 173 -35.14 -10.24 -13.71
CA VAL A 173 -36.27 -9.30 -13.74
C VAL A 173 -36.12 -8.30 -14.91
N GLY A 174 -34.91 -8.14 -15.46
CA GLY A 174 -34.63 -7.23 -16.57
C GLY A 174 -34.56 -5.76 -16.16
N ILE A 175 -34.40 -5.49 -14.85
CA ILE A 175 -34.28 -4.14 -14.30
C ILE A 175 -32.80 -3.80 -14.06
N THR A 176 -32.39 -2.59 -14.40
CA THR A 176 -31.05 -2.09 -14.05
C THR A 176 -31.04 -1.66 -12.58
N PRO A 177 -30.04 -2.08 -11.78
CA PRO A 177 -29.94 -1.63 -10.41
C PRO A 177 -29.75 -0.10 -10.35
N PRO A 178 -30.33 0.57 -9.34
CA PRO A 178 -30.10 2.00 -9.13
C PRO A 178 -28.61 2.29 -8.92
N LYS A 179 -28.11 3.35 -9.56
CA LYS A 179 -26.67 3.69 -9.58
C LYS A 179 -26.21 4.57 -8.41
N GLY A 180 -27.13 5.05 -7.58
CA GLY A 180 -26.81 5.90 -6.44
C GLY A 180 -28.05 6.33 -5.66
N CYS A 181 -27.81 6.80 -4.44
CA CYS A 181 -28.82 7.35 -3.53
C CYS A 181 -28.53 8.81 -3.26
N LEU A 182 -29.57 9.62 -3.07
CA LEU A 182 -29.43 11.02 -2.63
C LEU A 182 -30.09 11.17 -1.25
N LEU A 183 -29.29 11.55 -0.25
CA LEU A 183 -29.78 11.81 1.11
C LEU A 183 -30.06 13.31 1.29
N TYR A 184 -31.33 13.68 1.40
CA TYR A 184 -31.77 15.06 1.64
C TYR A 184 -32.53 15.19 2.97
N GLY A 185 -32.70 16.42 3.47
CA GLY A 185 -33.23 16.69 4.81
C GLY A 185 -32.53 17.83 5.56
N PRO A 186 -33.10 18.33 6.66
CA PRO A 186 -32.51 19.39 7.46
C PRO A 186 -31.16 18.97 8.09
N PRO A 187 -30.28 19.94 8.39
CA PRO A 187 -29.01 19.67 9.05
C PRO A 187 -29.26 19.05 10.44
N GLY A 188 -28.36 18.14 10.87
CA GLY A 188 -28.49 17.46 12.17
C GLY A 188 -29.30 16.15 12.15
N THR A 189 -29.81 15.72 10.99
CA THR A 189 -30.53 14.44 10.83
C THR A 189 -29.62 13.20 10.66
N GLY A 190 -28.31 13.32 10.90
CA GLY A 190 -27.40 12.18 10.91
C GLY A 190 -27.05 11.59 9.54
N LYS A 191 -27.26 12.29 8.42
CA LYS A 191 -26.97 11.78 7.06
C LYS A 191 -25.52 11.31 6.87
N THR A 192 -24.56 12.11 7.32
CA THR A 192 -23.12 11.77 7.26
C THR A 192 -22.80 10.57 8.17
N LEU A 193 -23.50 10.42 9.29
CA LEU A 193 -23.35 9.25 10.17
C LEU A 193 -23.92 7.98 9.54
N LEU A 194 -25.07 8.08 8.87
CA LEU A 194 -25.70 6.96 8.16
C LEU A 194 -24.80 6.45 7.02
N ALA A 195 -24.19 7.36 6.25
CA ALA A 195 -23.25 6.98 5.20
C ALA A 195 -22.00 6.27 5.75
N ARG A 196 -21.47 6.72 6.90
CA ARG A 196 -20.34 6.07 7.57
C ARG A 196 -20.69 4.68 8.10
N ALA A 197 -21.86 4.51 8.70
CA ALA A 197 -22.34 3.22 9.19
C ALA A 197 -22.46 2.18 8.07
N VAL A 198 -22.90 2.60 6.88
CA VAL A 198 -23.03 1.73 5.70
C VAL A 198 -21.66 1.32 5.16
N ALA A 199 -20.71 2.26 5.12
CA ALA A 199 -19.35 1.97 4.70
C ALA A 199 -18.67 0.96 5.65
N SER A 200 -18.87 1.12 6.95
CA SER A 200 -18.32 0.23 7.99
C SER A 200 -18.91 -1.18 7.94
N GLN A 201 -20.16 -1.35 7.51
CA GLN A 201 -20.79 -2.68 7.43
C GLN A 201 -20.36 -3.46 6.17
N LEU A 202 -20.10 -2.75 5.07
CA LEU A 202 -19.87 -3.38 3.76
C LEU A 202 -18.40 -3.76 3.51
N ASP A 203 -17.49 -3.39 4.41
CA ASP A 203 -16.03 -3.65 4.30
C ASP A 203 -15.48 -3.37 2.88
N CYS A 204 -15.98 -2.30 2.25
CA CYS A 204 -15.66 -1.92 0.89
C CYS A 204 -14.89 -0.60 0.83
N ASN A 205 -14.21 -0.34 -0.28
CA ASN A 205 -13.44 0.88 -0.45
C ASN A 205 -14.35 2.12 -0.38
N PHE A 206 -14.19 2.91 0.68
CA PHE A 206 -14.98 4.11 0.92
C PHE A 206 -14.20 5.35 0.49
N LEU A 207 -14.70 6.06 -0.52
CA LEU A 207 -14.17 7.35 -0.94
C LEU A 207 -15.06 8.45 -0.39
N LYS A 208 -14.61 9.12 0.68
CA LYS A 208 -15.26 10.31 1.20
C LYS A 208 -14.73 11.54 0.49
N VAL A 209 -15.63 12.30 -0.13
CA VAL A 209 -15.26 13.52 -0.83
C VAL A 209 -16.15 14.66 -0.33
N VAL A 210 -15.49 15.70 0.16
CA VAL A 210 -16.16 16.95 0.52
C VAL A 210 -16.16 17.83 -0.72
N SER A 211 -17.34 18.28 -1.14
CA SER A 211 -17.50 19.05 -2.38
C SER A 211 -16.68 20.34 -2.42
N SER A 212 -16.43 20.97 -1.27
CA SER A 212 -15.56 22.14 -1.14
C SER A 212 -14.07 21.84 -1.39
N ALA A 213 -13.61 20.61 -1.17
CA ALA A 213 -12.22 20.22 -1.37
C ALA A 213 -11.84 19.99 -2.85
N ILE A 214 -12.84 19.78 -3.72
CA ILE A 214 -12.63 19.52 -5.15
C ILE A 214 -12.47 20.84 -5.94
N VAL A 215 -13.00 21.95 -5.41
CA VAL A 215 -13.00 23.24 -6.10
C VAL A 215 -11.63 23.90 -5.95
N ASP A 216 -10.90 23.97 -7.06
CA ASP A 216 -9.60 24.65 -7.12
C ASP A 216 -9.73 25.94 -7.96
N LYS A 217 -8.82 26.89 -7.73
CA LYS A 217 -8.73 28.15 -8.47
C LYS A 217 -8.31 27.93 -9.93
N TYR A 218 -7.66 26.81 -10.23
CA TYR A 218 -7.14 26.50 -11.56
C TYR A 218 -8.23 25.93 -12.47
N ILE A 219 -8.41 26.56 -13.63
CA ILE A 219 -9.42 26.18 -14.61
C ILE A 219 -9.16 24.75 -15.11
N GLY A 220 -10.13 23.86 -14.91
CA GLY A 220 -10.11 22.50 -15.44
C GLY A 220 -9.48 21.44 -14.53
N GLU A 221 -8.76 21.83 -13.46
CA GLU A 221 -8.19 20.88 -12.49
C GLU A 221 -9.28 20.15 -11.70
N SER A 222 -10.33 20.85 -11.26
CA SER A 222 -11.48 20.22 -10.58
C SER A 222 -12.16 19.15 -11.44
N ALA A 223 -12.32 19.40 -12.74
CA ALA A 223 -12.92 18.43 -13.66
C ALA A 223 -12.01 17.23 -13.94
N ARG A 224 -10.69 17.43 -13.90
CA ARG A 224 -9.70 16.36 -14.00
C ARG A 224 -9.74 15.47 -12.74
N MET A 225 -9.75 16.07 -11.55
CA MET A 225 -9.80 15.36 -10.28
C MET A 225 -11.04 14.46 -10.17
N ILE A 226 -12.23 14.95 -10.55
CA ILE A 226 -13.46 14.15 -10.55
C ILE A 226 -13.33 12.92 -11.46
N ARG A 227 -12.74 13.09 -12.66
CA ARG A 227 -12.51 11.97 -13.58
C ARG A 227 -11.53 10.95 -13.00
N GLU A 228 -10.45 11.42 -12.39
CA GLU A 228 -9.45 10.55 -11.75
C GLU A 228 -10.03 9.79 -10.55
N MET A 229 -10.85 10.44 -9.73
CA MET A 229 -11.57 9.79 -8.63
C MET A 229 -12.48 8.66 -9.12
N PHE A 230 -13.26 8.87 -10.19
CA PHE A 230 -14.08 7.80 -10.78
C PHE A 230 -13.25 6.72 -11.47
N ASN A 231 -12.06 7.04 -11.99
CA ASN A 231 -11.12 6.03 -12.50
C ASN A 231 -10.62 5.16 -11.36
N TYR A 232 -10.20 5.77 -10.25
CA TYR A 232 -9.77 5.07 -9.05
C TYR A 232 -10.84 4.13 -8.51
N ALA A 233 -12.08 4.63 -8.41
CA ALA A 233 -13.24 3.85 -7.99
C ALA A 233 -13.47 2.62 -8.91
N ARG A 234 -13.32 2.78 -10.23
CA ARG A 234 -13.44 1.66 -11.19
C ARG A 234 -12.33 0.62 -11.05
N ASP A 235 -11.12 1.06 -10.76
CA ASP A 235 -9.98 0.16 -10.58
C ASP A 235 -10.09 -0.63 -9.25
N HIS A 236 -10.82 -0.10 -8.26
CA HIS A 236 -10.96 -0.65 -6.91
C HIS A 236 -12.38 -1.18 -6.59
N GLN A 237 -13.07 -1.78 -7.57
CA GLN A 237 -14.40 -2.37 -7.34
C GLN A 237 -14.34 -3.58 -6.39
N PRO A 238 -15.25 -3.70 -5.41
CA PRO A 238 -16.39 -2.83 -5.09
C PRO A 238 -16.02 -1.58 -4.26
N CYS A 239 -16.59 -0.43 -4.62
CA CYS A 239 -16.31 0.86 -3.95
C CYS A 239 -17.58 1.71 -3.78
N ILE A 240 -17.61 2.52 -2.71
CA ILE A 240 -18.66 3.51 -2.46
C ILE A 240 -18.03 4.90 -2.50
N VAL A 241 -18.57 5.78 -3.35
CA VAL A 241 -18.17 7.20 -3.41
C VAL A 241 -19.24 8.03 -2.68
N PHE A 242 -18.86 8.64 -1.57
CA PHE A 242 -19.71 9.52 -0.79
C PHE A 242 -19.34 10.98 -1.05
N MET A 243 -20.28 11.74 -1.59
CA MET A 243 -20.15 13.18 -1.86
C MET A 243 -20.94 13.95 -0.80
N ASP A 244 -20.25 14.66 0.08
CA ASP A 244 -20.87 15.55 1.06
C ASP A 244 -20.97 16.99 0.51
N GLU A 245 -21.98 17.75 0.95
CA GLU A 245 -22.19 19.16 0.58
C GLU A 245 -22.25 19.44 -0.94
N ILE A 246 -22.90 18.57 -1.71
CA ILE A 246 -22.96 18.69 -3.19
C ILE A 246 -23.62 19.99 -3.67
N ASP A 247 -24.40 20.65 -2.83
CA ASP A 247 -25.01 21.95 -3.11
C ASP A 247 -23.96 23.05 -3.36
N ALA A 248 -22.76 22.92 -2.81
CA ALA A 248 -21.64 23.83 -3.05
C ALA A 248 -21.17 23.81 -4.52
N ILE A 249 -21.11 22.62 -5.15
CA ILE A 249 -20.72 22.47 -6.56
C ILE A 249 -21.88 22.85 -7.49
N GLY A 250 -23.11 22.50 -7.11
CA GLY A 250 -24.31 22.75 -7.93
C GLY A 250 -24.59 24.23 -8.21
N ARG A 251 -24.30 25.14 -7.26
CA ARG A 251 -24.47 26.60 -7.48
C ARG A 251 -23.31 27.23 -8.24
N CYS A 252 -22.10 26.71 -8.11
CA CYS A 252 -20.91 27.34 -8.67
C CYS A 252 -20.87 27.24 -10.21
N CYS A 253 -21.42 26.17 -10.81
CA CYS A 253 -21.50 26.01 -12.26
C CYS A 253 -22.53 26.93 -12.96
N TYR A 254 -23.41 27.63 -12.25
CA TYR A 254 -24.39 28.55 -12.85
C TYR A 254 -23.87 29.99 -13.06
N CYS A 255 -22.60 30.26 -12.76
CA CYS A 255 -21.92 31.49 -13.18
C CYS A 255 -21.01 31.23 -14.39
N VAL A 256 -21.61 30.91 -15.54
CA VAL A 256 -21.01 31.12 -16.87
C VAL A 256 -22.07 31.68 -17.79
#